data_AF-A0A9E8LTA8-F1
#
_entry.id   AF-A0A9E8LTA8-F1
#
_cell.length_a   1.000
_cell.length_b   1.000
_cell.length_c   1.000
_cell.angle_alpha   90.00
_cell.angle_beta   90.00
_cell.angle_gamma   90.00
#
_symmetry.space_group_name_H-M   'P 1'
#
loop_
_entity.id
_entity.type
_entity.pdbx_description
1 polymer ?
#
loop_
_entity_poly.entity_id
_entity_poly.type
_entity_poly.pdbx_seq_one_letter_code
_entity_poly.pdbx_strand_id
1 'polypeptide(L)'
;MVKGRNFTNRLKRCVFDRLHFLKMEELDLPEEAVKEFDEMFEQVKKGDGQFLSYRSKFPKHLFLTYIVERRNVLLHGTNNREIKVFQPRKQTLANGKPVTAVFAASDGIWPIFFAIINRSKYKGTLRNLCLTVPTKMGNKRYYYFSVNKEFPGDYWTTGTIYIFSKDSFQPGGIRNEWVCETKIKPLAKLSVTPEDFPFLKDVNQHVQSEHPMITMVKVLLLKK
;
A
#
# COMPACT_ATOMS: atom_id res chain seq x y z
N MET A 1 -26.58 -15.11 -4.44
CA MET A 1 -25.78 -13.88 -4.66
C MET A 1 -24.27 -14.11 -4.95
N VAL A 2 -23.71 -15.29 -4.69
CA VAL A 2 -22.25 -15.59 -4.88
C VAL A 2 -21.84 -15.77 -6.36
N LYS A 3 -22.70 -16.34 -7.21
CA LYS A 3 -22.38 -16.59 -8.64
C LYS A 3 -22.12 -15.30 -9.44
N GLY A 4 -22.87 -14.22 -9.18
CA GLY A 4 -22.73 -12.94 -9.89
C GLY A 4 -21.45 -12.16 -9.55
N ARG A 5 -20.97 -12.22 -8.30
CA ARG A 5 -19.67 -11.63 -7.89
C ARG A 5 -18.48 -12.33 -8.53
N ASN A 6 -18.54 -13.64 -8.68
CA ASN A 6 -17.46 -14.40 -9.31
C ASN A 6 -17.35 -14.11 -10.82
N PHE A 7 -18.48 -13.93 -11.50
CA PHE A 7 -18.48 -13.54 -12.92
C PHE A 7 -17.92 -12.13 -13.13
N THR A 8 -18.37 -11.15 -12.33
CA THR A 8 -17.88 -9.76 -12.40
C THR A 8 -16.39 -9.64 -12.04
N ASN A 9 -15.89 -10.40 -11.06
CA ASN A 9 -14.45 -10.43 -10.75
C ASN A 9 -13.63 -11.05 -11.88
N ARG A 10 -14.13 -12.11 -12.53
CA ARG A 10 -13.46 -12.72 -13.70
C ARG A 10 -13.37 -11.72 -14.87
N LEU A 11 -14.44 -10.99 -15.14
CA LEU A 11 -14.45 -9.97 -16.18
C LEU A 11 -13.47 -8.82 -15.86
N LYS A 12 -13.52 -8.29 -14.64
CA LYS A 12 -12.57 -7.26 -14.18
C LYS A 12 -11.13 -7.70 -14.32
N ARG A 13 -10.81 -8.93 -13.89
CA ARG A 13 -9.48 -9.52 -14.06
C ARG A 13 -9.08 -9.59 -15.52
N CYS A 14 -9.94 -10.12 -16.40
CA CYS A 14 -9.66 -10.20 -17.84
C CYS A 14 -9.34 -8.82 -18.44
N VAL A 15 -10.08 -7.79 -18.05
CA VAL A 15 -9.81 -6.41 -18.48
C VAL A 15 -8.48 -5.90 -17.92
N PHE A 16 -8.27 -5.98 -16.61
CA PHE A 16 -7.06 -5.45 -15.97
C PHE A 16 -5.79 -6.21 -16.38
N ASP A 17 -5.89 -7.50 -16.68
CA ASP A 17 -4.77 -8.29 -17.17
C ASP A 17 -4.31 -7.84 -18.57
N ARG A 18 -5.22 -7.32 -19.39
CA ARG A 18 -4.92 -6.74 -20.71
C ARG A 18 -4.37 -5.32 -20.67
N LEU A 19 -4.45 -4.66 -19.52
CA LEU A 19 -3.91 -3.32 -19.29
C LEU A 19 -2.49 -3.40 -18.71
N HIS A 20 -1.72 -2.33 -18.90
CA HIS A 20 -0.34 -2.20 -18.42
C HIS A 20 -0.24 -1.83 -16.93
N PHE A 21 -1.12 -2.38 -16.10
CA PHE A 21 -0.96 -2.28 -14.66
C PHE A 21 0.29 -3.02 -14.20
N LEU A 22 0.92 -2.49 -13.15
CA LEU A 22 1.84 -3.25 -12.31
C LEU A 22 1.01 -4.27 -11.53
N LYS A 23 1.52 -5.48 -11.32
CA LYS A 23 0.72 -6.59 -10.79
C LYS A 23 1.43 -7.27 -9.64
N MET A 24 0.67 -7.60 -8.62
CA MET A 24 1.02 -8.63 -7.66
C MET A 24 0.00 -9.75 -7.85
N GLU A 25 0.49 -10.93 -8.24
CA GLU A 25 -0.32 -12.14 -8.30
C GLU A 25 -0.75 -12.55 -6.88
N GLU A 26 -1.65 -13.52 -6.79
CA GLU A 26 -2.04 -14.09 -5.51
C GLU A 26 -0.83 -14.55 -4.70
N LEU A 27 -0.90 -14.40 -3.37
CA LEU A 27 0.16 -14.86 -2.47
C LEU A 27 0.35 -16.37 -2.60
N ASP A 28 1.42 -16.76 -3.26
CA ASP A 28 1.95 -18.11 -3.29
C ASP A 28 3.30 -18.10 -2.57
N LEU A 29 3.31 -18.53 -1.31
CA LEU A 29 4.47 -18.47 -0.43
C LEU A 29 4.91 -19.89 -0.07
N PRO A 30 6.22 -20.18 -0.12
CA PRO A 30 6.72 -21.45 0.39
C PRO A 30 6.47 -21.55 1.91
N GLU A 31 6.36 -22.78 2.42
CA GLU A 31 6.12 -23.03 3.85
C GLU A 31 7.15 -22.35 4.75
N GLU A 32 8.41 -22.29 4.30
CA GLU A 32 9.50 -21.59 4.98
C GLU A 32 9.19 -20.10 5.18
N ALA A 33 8.69 -19.41 4.14
CA ALA A 33 8.30 -18.01 4.23
C ALA A 33 7.14 -17.80 5.21
N VAL A 34 6.15 -18.70 5.16
CA VAL A 34 4.99 -18.63 6.08
C VAL A 34 5.45 -18.77 7.53
N LYS A 35 6.34 -19.73 7.81
CA LYS A 35 6.90 -19.95 9.16
C LYS A 35 7.68 -18.73 9.65
N GLU A 36 8.61 -18.22 8.85
CA GLU A 36 9.40 -17.02 9.18
C GLU A 36 8.48 -15.80 9.44
N PHE A 37 7.44 -15.64 8.63
CA PHE A 37 6.48 -14.53 8.76
C PHE A 37 5.63 -14.67 10.01
N ASP A 38 5.23 -15.87 10.39
CA ASP A 38 4.48 -16.13 11.62
C ASP A 38 5.32 -15.84 12.87
N GLU A 39 6.57 -16.29 12.88
CA GLU A 39 7.52 -15.99 13.96
C GLU A 39 7.74 -14.46 14.12
N MET A 40 7.88 -13.74 13.00
CA MET A 40 7.97 -12.27 13.04
C MET A 40 6.66 -11.62 13.51
N PHE A 41 5.51 -12.18 13.17
CA PHE A 41 4.22 -11.63 13.60
C PHE A 41 3.99 -11.74 15.11
N GLU A 42 4.64 -12.68 15.80
CA GLU A 42 4.63 -12.72 17.28
C GLU A 42 5.15 -11.43 17.90
N GLN A 43 6.12 -10.75 17.27
CA GLN A 43 6.59 -9.43 17.73
C GLN A 43 5.51 -8.36 17.53
N VAL A 44 4.78 -8.39 16.41
CA VAL A 44 3.68 -7.45 16.14
C VAL A 44 2.58 -7.59 17.18
N LYS A 45 2.25 -8.82 17.58
CA LYS A 45 1.19 -9.10 18.56
C LYS A 45 1.48 -8.54 19.96
N LYS A 46 2.75 -8.32 20.31
CA LYS A 46 3.11 -7.67 21.59
C LYS A 46 2.53 -6.25 21.68
N GLY A 47 2.33 -5.58 20.54
CA GLY A 47 1.60 -4.31 20.49
C GLY A 47 2.32 -3.15 21.17
N ASP A 48 3.64 -3.21 21.30
CA ASP A 48 4.46 -2.22 22.02
C ASP A 48 4.91 -1.04 21.14
N GLY A 49 4.56 -1.06 19.84
CA GLY A 49 4.90 -0.02 18.87
C GLY A 49 6.37 0.02 18.49
N GLN A 50 7.16 -1.00 18.83
CA GLN A 50 8.60 -1.04 18.57
C GLN A 50 8.93 -1.43 17.13
N PHE A 51 10.19 -1.23 16.76
CA PHE A 51 10.72 -1.69 15.48
C PHE A 51 10.79 -3.21 15.44
N LEU A 52 10.22 -3.81 14.39
CA LEU A 52 10.40 -5.21 14.06
C LEU A 52 11.83 -5.44 13.58
N SER A 53 12.49 -6.46 14.16
CA SER A 53 13.72 -7.00 13.59
C SER A 53 13.33 -7.91 12.43
N TYR A 54 13.48 -7.42 11.19
CA TYR A 54 13.20 -8.22 10.00
C TYR A 54 14.29 -9.26 9.80
N ARG A 55 13.94 -10.55 9.88
CA ARG A 55 14.88 -11.67 9.87
C ARG A 55 14.49 -12.73 8.84
N SER A 56 14.00 -12.29 7.69
CA SER A 56 13.62 -13.16 6.59
C SER A 56 14.43 -12.82 5.35
N LYS A 57 14.77 -13.86 4.57
CA LYS A 57 15.37 -13.68 3.24
C LYS A 57 14.36 -13.24 2.19
N PHE A 58 13.07 -13.43 2.47
CA PHE A 58 12.00 -13.04 1.56
C PHE A 58 11.80 -11.52 1.57
N PRO A 59 11.29 -10.90 0.50
CA PRO A 59 11.06 -9.46 0.46
C PRO A 59 10.04 -8.97 1.50
N LYS A 60 10.29 -7.78 2.08
CA LYS A 60 9.38 -7.16 3.07
C LYS A 60 7.95 -6.99 2.57
N HIS A 61 7.76 -6.66 1.29
CA HIS A 61 6.43 -6.48 0.72
C HIS A 61 5.60 -7.78 0.73
N LEU A 62 6.24 -8.96 0.69
CA LEU A 62 5.55 -10.25 0.83
C LEU A 62 5.10 -10.45 2.28
N PHE A 63 5.95 -10.17 3.26
CA PHE A 63 5.58 -10.21 4.67
C PHE A 63 4.42 -9.25 4.98
N LEU A 64 4.53 -8.00 4.52
CA LEU A 64 3.49 -6.99 4.71
C LEU A 64 2.16 -7.40 4.06
N THR A 65 2.22 -7.98 2.86
CA THR A 65 1.02 -8.49 2.19
C THR A 65 0.44 -9.70 2.93
N TYR A 66 1.30 -10.61 3.39
CA TYR A 66 0.91 -11.78 4.17
C TYR A 66 0.14 -11.39 5.44
N ILE A 67 0.68 -10.48 6.25
CA ILE A 67 0.03 -10.08 7.51
C ILE A 67 -1.28 -9.32 7.24
N VAL A 68 -1.35 -8.50 6.19
CA VAL A 68 -2.60 -7.81 5.83
C VAL A 68 -3.69 -8.78 5.39
N GLU A 69 -3.34 -9.83 4.64
CA GLU A 69 -4.32 -10.79 4.12
C GLU A 69 -4.73 -11.83 5.15
N ARG A 70 -3.82 -12.24 6.03
CA ARG A 70 -4.03 -13.37 6.95
C ARG A 70 -4.14 -12.95 8.41
N ARG A 71 -3.88 -11.69 8.75
CA ARG A 71 -3.97 -11.16 10.11
C ARG A 71 -4.86 -9.92 10.10
N ASN A 72 -5.42 -9.60 11.27
CA ASN A 72 -6.35 -8.48 11.42
C ASN A 72 -5.62 -7.14 11.55
N VAL A 73 -4.81 -6.78 10.55
CA VAL A 73 -3.96 -5.59 10.59
C VAL A 73 -4.08 -4.71 9.34
N LEU A 74 -3.71 -3.45 9.51
CA LEU A 74 -3.61 -2.43 8.45
C LEU A 74 -2.26 -1.72 8.51
N LEU A 75 -1.86 -1.11 7.40
CA LEU A 75 -0.52 -0.53 7.23
C LEU A 75 -0.58 0.96 6.89
N HIS A 76 0.33 1.75 7.47
CA HIS A 76 0.53 3.16 7.12
C HIS A 76 1.99 3.44 6.79
N GLY A 77 2.24 4.14 5.68
CA GLY A 77 3.59 4.50 5.26
C GLY A 77 3.90 5.98 5.43
N THR A 78 5.05 6.29 6.04
CA THR A 78 5.51 7.67 6.26
C THR A 78 7.04 7.74 6.40
N ASN A 79 7.64 8.93 6.20
CA ASN A 79 9.06 9.15 6.52
C ASN A 79 9.31 9.36 8.02
N ASN A 80 8.28 9.72 8.80
CA ASN A 80 8.45 10.00 10.22
C ASN A 80 8.47 8.70 11.03
N ARG A 81 9.65 8.33 11.52
CA ARG A 81 9.88 7.11 12.32
C ARG A 81 9.54 7.20 13.81
N GLU A 82 9.32 8.41 14.33
CA GLU A 82 9.19 8.66 15.77
C GLU A 82 7.74 8.80 16.25
N ILE A 83 6.76 8.52 15.38
CA ILE A 83 5.35 8.59 15.76
C ILE A 83 5.02 7.47 16.75
N LYS A 84 4.75 7.84 18.00
CA LYS A 84 4.26 6.94 19.06
C LYS A 84 2.73 6.85 19.08
N VAL A 85 2.06 7.95 18.76
CA VAL A 85 0.60 8.06 18.70
C VAL A 85 0.23 8.88 17.48
N PHE A 86 -0.58 8.31 16.58
CA PHE A 86 -1.12 9.02 15.44
C PHE A 86 -2.32 9.87 15.88
N GLN A 87 -2.33 11.10 15.38
CA GLN A 87 -3.44 12.04 15.55
C GLN A 87 -4.24 12.08 14.25
N PRO A 88 -5.58 12.05 14.30
CA PRO A 88 -6.42 12.36 13.17
C PRO A 88 -6.07 13.72 12.55
N ARG A 89 -6.03 13.80 11.22
CA ARG A 89 -5.74 15.05 10.50
C ARG A 89 -6.77 15.27 9.40
N LYS A 90 -7.12 16.54 9.14
CA LYS A 90 -7.98 16.94 8.03
C LYS A 90 -7.34 16.54 6.71
N GLN A 91 -8.02 15.68 5.97
CA GLN A 91 -7.62 15.14 4.67
C GLN A 91 -8.88 14.85 3.84
N THR A 92 -8.70 14.22 2.69
CA THR A 92 -9.78 13.84 1.78
C THR A 92 -9.66 12.37 1.46
N LEU A 93 -10.78 11.64 1.55
CA LEU A 93 -10.87 10.26 1.10
C LEU A 93 -10.62 10.17 -0.42
N ALA A 94 -10.24 8.99 -0.91
CA ALA A 94 -10.04 8.77 -2.35
C ALA A 94 -11.28 9.10 -3.22
N ASN A 95 -12.49 9.14 -2.64
CA ASN A 95 -13.73 9.53 -3.32
C ASN A 95 -14.05 11.03 -3.25
N GLY A 96 -13.14 11.86 -2.72
CA GLY A 96 -13.29 13.32 -2.64
C GLY A 96 -13.98 13.84 -1.38
N LYS A 97 -14.48 12.97 -0.49
CA LYS A 97 -15.13 13.42 0.76
C LYS A 97 -14.11 13.87 1.80
N PRO A 98 -14.28 15.03 2.45
CA PRO A 98 -13.41 15.47 3.53
C PRO A 98 -13.58 14.59 4.77
N VAL A 99 -12.49 14.36 5.51
CA VAL A 99 -12.47 13.57 6.74
C VAL A 99 -11.34 14.04 7.66
N THR A 100 -11.48 13.87 8.98
CA THR A 100 -10.39 14.05 9.94
C THR A 100 -10.00 12.71 10.51
N ALA A 101 -8.95 12.09 9.98
CA ALA A 101 -8.62 10.70 10.32
C ALA A 101 -7.12 10.38 10.19
N VAL A 102 -6.73 9.28 10.82
CA VAL A 102 -5.52 8.52 10.53
C VAL A 102 -5.85 7.53 9.41
N PHE A 103 -5.06 7.53 8.35
CA PHE A 103 -5.26 6.65 7.19
C PHE A 103 -4.38 5.41 7.32
N ALA A 104 -4.91 4.26 6.92
CA ALA A 104 -4.15 3.03 6.73
C ALA A 104 -4.66 2.30 5.49
N ALA A 105 -3.92 1.29 5.04
CA ALA A 105 -4.27 0.48 3.89
C ALA A 105 -4.34 -1.00 4.25
N SER A 106 -5.27 -1.68 3.57
CA SER A 106 -5.32 -3.15 3.51
C SER A 106 -4.55 -3.66 2.28
N ASP A 107 -3.33 -3.17 2.11
CA ASP A 107 -2.40 -3.57 1.05
C ASP A 107 -0.95 -3.50 1.54
N GLY A 108 -0.10 -4.45 1.12
CA GLY A 108 1.29 -4.57 1.56
C GLY A 108 2.34 -3.77 0.78
N ILE A 109 1.99 -3.20 -0.38
CA ILE A 109 2.92 -2.51 -1.29
C ILE A 109 2.64 -1.00 -1.32
N TRP A 110 1.37 -0.62 -1.39
CA TRP A 110 0.89 0.74 -1.52
C TRP A 110 1.38 1.67 -0.40
N PRO A 111 1.40 1.27 0.88
CA PRO A 111 2.04 2.04 1.94
C PRO A 111 3.55 2.23 1.76
N ILE A 112 4.26 1.25 1.18
CA ILE A 112 5.70 1.36 0.94
C ILE A 112 5.98 2.54 0.01
N PHE A 113 5.21 2.68 -1.07
CA PHE A 113 5.35 3.83 -1.98
C PHE A 113 5.29 5.17 -1.23
N PHE A 114 4.30 5.36 -0.34
CA PHE A 114 4.21 6.59 0.45
C PHE A 114 5.31 6.73 1.50
N ALA A 115 5.79 5.63 2.06
CA ALA A 115 6.86 5.61 3.04
C ALA A 115 8.21 6.00 2.42
N ILE A 116 8.47 5.63 1.17
CA ILE A 116 9.76 5.87 0.52
C ILE A 116 9.82 7.17 -0.27
N ILE A 117 8.70 7.86 -0.55
CA ILE A 117 8.75 9.19 -1.15
C ILE A 117 9.41 10.15 -0.16
N ASN A 118 10.43 10.89 -0.61
CA ASN A 118 11.14 11.87 0.22
C ASN A 118 10.30 13.13 0.42
N ARG A 119 9.32 13.10 1.32
CA ARG A 119 8.38 14.23 1.55
C ARG A 119 9.05 15.50 2.06
N SER A 120 10.28 15.40 2.60
CA SER A 120 11.05 16.57 3.04
C SER A 120 11.53 17.41 1.85
N LYS A 121 11.88 16.75 0.74
CA LYS A 121 12.38 17.39 -0.50
C LYS A 121 11.31 17.47 -1.59
N TYR A 122 10.53 16.41 -1.77
CA TYR A 122 9.58 16.25 -2.86
C TYR A 122 8.49 17.34 -2.84
N LYS A 123 8.41 18.10 -3.92
CA LYS A 123 7.36 19.09 -4.18
C LYS A 123 6.63 18.67 -5.46
N GLY A 124 5.37 18.29 -5.31
CA GLY A 124 4.56 17.82 -6.44
C GLY A 124 3.37 16.99 -5.99
N THR A 125 2.57 16.58 -6.96
CA THR A 125 1.48 15.63 -6.81
C THR A 125 1.99 14.19 -6.90
N LEU A 126 1.31 13.27 -6.23
CA LEU A 126 1.49 11.84 -6.44
C LEU A 126 0.23 11.31 -7.12
N ARG A 127 0.39 10.54 -8.19
CA ARG A 127 -0.73 9.83 -8.83
C ARG A 127 -0.52 8.35 -8.57
N ASN A 128 -1.54 7.70 -8.05
CA ASN A 128 -1.45 6.29 -7.72
C ASN A 128 -2.83 5.63 -7.81
N LEU A 129 -2.82 4.32 -7.99
CA LEU A 129 -4.00 3.48 -7.97
C LEU A 129 -3.64 2.14 -7.35
N CYS A 130 -4.53 1.61 -6.53
CA CYS A 130 -4.41 0.28 -5.95
C CYS A 130 -5.77 -0.41 -6.04
N LEU A 131 -5.86 -1.43 -6.89
CA LEU A 131 -7.07 -2.22 -7.11
C LEU A 131 -6.87 -3.66 -6.64
N THR A 132 -7.83 -4.17 -5.88
CA THR A 132 -7.84 -5.56 -5.42
C THR A 132 -8.98 -6.32 -6.06
N VAL A 133 -8.66 -7.43 -6.73
CA VAL A 133 -9.63 -8.38 -7.29
C VAL A 133 -9.51 -9.71 -6.53
N PRO A 134 -10.53 -10.07 -5.72
CA PRO A 134 -10.56 -11.36 -5.05
C PRO A 134 -10.70 -12.50 -6.05
N THR A 135 -9.91 -13.54 -5.85
CA THR A 135 -9.92 -14.78 -6.64
C THR A 135 -10.17 -15.97 -5.72
N LYS A 136 -10.10 -17.20 -6.26
CA LYS A 136 -10.20 -18.41 -5.44
C LYS A 136 -8.93 -18.68 -4.61
N MET A 137 -7.79 -18.12 -5.04
CA MET A 137 -6.47 -18.39 -4.42
C MET A 137 -6.02 -17.26 -3.50
N GLY A 138 -6.74 -16.14 -3.46
CA GLY A 138 -6.40 -14.98 -2.64
C GLY A 138 -6.79 -13.68 -3.32
N ASN A 139 -5.96 -12.66 -3.16
CA ASN A 139 -6.15 -11.38 -3.82
C ASN A 139 -5.12 -11.17 -4.92
N LYS A 140 -5.59 -10.89 -6.14
CA LYS A 140 -4.75 -10.34 -7.19
C LYS A 140 -4.85 -8.82 -7.15
N ARG A 141 -3.71 -8.13 -7.25
CA ARG A 141 -3.63 -6.68 -7.09
C ARG A 141 -2.99 -5.99 -8.27
N TYR A 142 -3.51 -4.82 -8.58
CA TYR A 142 -3.12 -4.00 -9.73
C TYR A 142 -2.78 -2.60 -9.26
N TYR A 143 -1.63 -2.10 -9.72
CA TYR A 143 -1.09 -0.85 -9.27
C TYR A 143 -0.72 0.06 -10.43
N TYR A 144 -0.83 1.35 -10.14
CA TYR A 144 -0.22 2.41 -10.91
C TYR A 144 0.44 3.35 -9.92
N PHE A 145 1.68 3.76 -10.20
CA PHE A 145 2.42 4.72 -9.40
C PHE A 145 3.05 5.75 -10.31
N SER A 146 2.96 7.02 -9.90
CA SER A 146 3.61 8.09 -10.62
C SER A 146 3.96 9.30 -9.76
N VAL A 147 5.11 9.87 -10.07
CA VAL A 147 5.69 11.09 -9.50
C VAL A 147 5.79 12.18 -10.58
N ASN A 148 5.98 13.44 -10.18
CA ASN A 148 6.16 14.55 -11.10
C ASN A 148 7.45 14.42 -11.89
N LYS A 149 7.38 14.57 -13.21
CA LYS A 149 8.54 14.57 -14.11
C LYS A 149 9.46 15.76 -13.85
N GLU A 150 8.89 16.89 -13.48
CA GLU A 150 9.59 18.17 -13.34
C GLU A 150 10.37 18.28 -12.03
N PHE A 151 10.24 17.32 -11.12
CA PHE A 151 10.92 17.37 -9.83
C PHE A 151 12.42 17.05 -10.03
N PRO A 152 13.35 17.98 -9.72
CA PRO A 152 14.77 17.82 -10.02
C PRO A 152 15.56 17.10 -8.92
N GLY A 153 14.93 16.80 -7.78
CA GLY A 153 15.59 16.24 -6.60
C GLY A 153 15.43 14.72 -6.44
N ASP A 154 15.87 14.23 -5.28
CA ASP A 154 15.72 12.81 -4.92
C ASP A 154 14.27 12.47 -4.60
N TYR A 155 13.66 11.61 -5.41
CA TYR A 155 12.31 11.12 -5.17
C TYR A 155 12.21 10.26 -3.91
N TRP A 156 13.29 9.56 -3.57
CA TRP A 156 13.27 8.42 -2.66
C TRP A 156 14.05 8.66 -1.37
N THR A 157 13.63 8.01 -0.30
CA THR A 157 14.29 7.98 1.00
C THR A 157 13.89 6.73 1.77
N THR A 158 14.56 6.47 2.89
CA THR A 158 14.15 5.45 3.86
C THR A 158 12.88 5.90 4.58
N GLY A 159 11.91 4.99 4.65
CA GLY A 159 10.61 5.17 5.28
C GLY A 159 10.35 4.24 6.45
N THR A 160 9.16 4.37 7.01
CA THR A 160 8.63 3.51 8.05
C THR A 160 7.21 3.07 7.70
N ILE A 161 6.96 1.76 7.82
CA ILE A 161 5.64 1.18 7.81
C ILE A 161 5.19 0.99 9.26
N TYR A 162 4.05 1.57 9.60
CA TYR A 162 3.36 1.36 10.86
C TYR A 162 2.26 0.32 10.66
N ILE A 163 2.19 -0.63 11.59
CA ILE A 163 1.20 -1.71 11.58
C ILE A 163 0.19 -1.39 12.68
N PHE A 164 -1.11 -1.42 12.35
CA PHE A 164 -2.19 -1.19 13.30
C PHE A 164 -3.12 -2.39 13.37
N SER A 165 -3.82 -2.55 14.50
CA SER A 165 -5.01 -3.40 14.52
C SER A 165 -6.06 -2.80 13.59
N LYS A 166 -6.70 -3.66 12.80
CA LYS A 166 -7.79 -3.27 11.91
C LYS A 166 -9.07 -2.90 12.68
N ASP A 167 -9.24 -3.37 13.91
CA ASP A 167 -10.48 -3.19 14.70
C ASP A 167 -10.82 -1.73 15.00
N SER A 168 -9.81 -0.86 15.02
CA SER A 168 -9.99 0.57 15.27
C SER A 168 -10.29 1.38 14.00
N PHE A 169 -10.37 0.73 12.84
CA PHE A 169 -10.57 1.38 11.55
C PHE A 169 -11.91 1.02 10.93
N GLN A 170 -12.42 1.94 10.12
CA GLN A 170 -13.56 1.73 9.24
C GLN A 170 -13.14 1.83 7.78
N PRO A 171 -13.87 1.19 6.85
CA PRO A 171 -13.62 1.36 5.42
C PRO A 171 -13.71 2.84 5.01
N GLY A 172 -12.76 3.27 4.17
CA GLY A 172 -12.70 4.62 3.61
C GLY A 172 -13.46 4.76 2.29
N GLY A 173 -12.96 5.62 1.40
CA GLY A 173 -13.58 5.94 0.12
C GLY A 173 -13.39 4.87 -0.96
N ILE A 174 -12.36 4.02 -0.83
CA ILE A 174 -12.09 2.88 -1.72
C ILE A 174 -11.74 1.63 -0.93
N ARG A 175 -11.83 0.46 -1.56
CA ARG A 175 -11.70 -0.87 -0.92
C ARG A 175 -10.47 -1.01 -0.01
N ASN A 176 -9.32 -0.52 -0.47
CA ASN A 176 -8.07 -0.70 0.25
C ASN A 176 -7.76 0.45 1.22
N GLU A 177 -8.56 1.52 1.22
CA GLU A 177 -8.40 2.70 2.09
C GLU A 177 -9.21 2.50 3.37
N TRP A 178 -8.58 2.76 4.52
CA TRP A 178 -9.18 2.64 5.85
C TRP A 178 -8.89 3.89 6.68
N VAL A 179 -9.83 4.28 7.52
CA VAL A 179 -9.73 5.48 8.36
C VAL A 179 -10.04 5.21 9.82
N CYS A 180 -9.30 5.88 10.70
CA CYS A 180 -9.53 5.91 12.14
C CYS A 180 -9.66 7.38 12.58
N GLU A 181 -10.82 7.77 13.08
CA GLU A 181 -11.12 9.16 13.48
C GLU A 181 -10.66 9.51 14.90
N THR A 182 -10.02 8.55 15.58
CA THR A 182 -9.50 8.71 16.95
C THR A 182 -7.97 8.56 16.98
N LYS A 183 -7.38 8.91 18.13
CA LYS A 183 -5.94 8.71 18.35
C LYS A 183 -5.65 7.22 18.40
N ILE A 184 -4.56 6.79 17.75
CA ILE A 184 -4.20 5.37 17.70
C ILE A 184 -2.70 5.14 17.84
N LYS A 185 -2.34 4.06 18.55
CA LYS A 185 -0.97 3.58 18.68
C LYS A 185 -0.73 2.43 17.69
N PRO A 186 0.44 2.37 17.04
CA PRO A 186 0.81 1.23 16.22
C PRO A 186 1.07 0.00 17.10
N LEU A 187 0.80 -1.18 16.56
CA LEU A 187 1.20 -2.45 17.15
C LEU A 187 2.71 -2.63 17.06
N ALA A 188 3.29 -2.29 15.91
CA ALA A 188 4.72 -2.31 15.63
C ALA A 188 5.04 -1.41 14.42
N LYS A 189 6.33 -1.23 14.14
CA LYS A 189 6.80 -0.51 12.95
C LYS A 189 7.95 -1.24 12.26
N LEU A 190 8.08 -1.07 10.95
CA LEU A 190 9.09 -1.71 10.11
C LEU A 190 9.79 -0.65 9.26
N SER A 191 11.12 -0.61 9.31
CA SER A 191 11.90 0.26 8.42
C SER A 191 11.87 -0.30 6.99
N VAL A 192 11.64 0.56 6.01
CA VAL A 192 11.67 0.22 4.58
C VAL A 192 12.57 1.16 3.82
N THR A 193 13.32 0.65 2.85
CA THR A 193 14.13 1.43 1.91
C THR A 193 13.49 1.37 0.51
N PRO A 194 13.96 2.17 -0.46
CA PRO A 194 13.44 2.12 -1.82
C PRO A 194 13.51 0.71 -2.44
N GLU A 195 14.52 -0.08 -2.10
CA GLU A 195 14.74 -1.45 -2.59
C GLU A 195 13.67 -2.44 -2.08
N ASP A 196 12.99 -2.13 -0.97
CA ASP A 196 11.88 -2.93 -0.47
C ASP A 196 10.59 -2.76 -1.30
N PHE A 197 10.54 -1.73 -2.16
CA PHE A 197 9.40 -1.46 -3.04
C PHE A 197 9.56 -2.20 -4.37
N PRO A 198 8.70 -3.20 -4.68
CA PRO A 198 8.91 -4.09 -5.81
C PRO A 198 8.80 -3.41 -7.18
N PHE A 199 8.20 -2.22 -7.25
CA PHE A 199 7.95 -1.49 -8.49
C PHE A 199 8.77 -0.21 -8.62
N LEU A 200 9.89 -0.09 -7.89
CA LEU A 200 10.69 1.15 -7.86
C LEU A 200 11.10 1.61 -9.27
N LYS A 201 11.53 0.67 -10.12
CA LYS A 201 11.97 0.95 -11.49
C LYS A 201 10.83 1.24 -12.46
N ASP A 202 9.61 0.87 -12.08
CA ASP A 202 8.41 1.00 -12.93
C ASP A 202 7.52 2.18 -12.53
N VAL A 203 7.96 3.01 -11.58
CA VAL A 203 7.24 4.25 -11.23
C VAL A 203 7.25 5.19 -12.43
N ASN A 204 6.06 5.58 -12.87
CA ASN A 204 5.88 6.47 -14.00
C ASN A 204 6.16 7.93 -13.62
N GLN A 205 6.42 8.76 -14.61
CA GLN A 205 6.51 10.20 -14.43
C GLN A 205 5.37 10.90 -15.15
N HIS A 206 4.77 11.90 -14.51
CA HIS A 206 3.67 12.68 -15.06
C HIS A 206 3.98 14.17 -15.04
N VAL A 207 3.36 14.89 -15.99
CA VAL A 207 3.42 16.34 -16.02
C VAL A 207 2.33 16.90 -15.09
N GLN A 208 2.67 17.90 -14.26
CA GLN A 208 1.73 18.39 -13.25
C GLN A 208 0.42 18.93 -13.85
N SER A 209 0.52 19.65 -14.96
CA SER A 209 -0.61 20.27 -15.65
C SER A 209 -1.49 19.29 -16.42
N GLU A 210 -1.03 18.06 -16.69
CA GLU A 210 -1.87 17.06 -17.34
C GLU A 210 -2.97 16.57 -16.41
N HIS A 211 -4.17 16.36 -16.92
CA HIS A 211 -5.26 15.81 -16.13
C HIS A 211 -4.93 14.36 -15.65
N PRO A 212 -5.13 14.01 -14.37
CA PRO A 212 -4.74 12.70 -13.83
C PRO A 212 -5.27 11.50 -14.60
N MET A 213 -6.53 11.57 -15.05
CA MET A 213 -7.15 10.49 -15.84
C MET A 213 -6.47 10.31 -17.20
N ILE A 214 -6.04 11.40 -17.85
CA ILE A 214 -5.40 11.33 -19.17
C ILE A 214 -4.05 10.62 -19.05
N THR A 215 -3.22 11.03 -18.09
CA THR A 215 -1.93 10.39 -17.86
C THR A 215 -2.09 8.90 -17.54
N MET A 216 -3.05 8.56 -16.68
CA MET A 216 -3.29 7.17 -16.30
C MET A 216 -3.78 6.33 -17.49
N VAL A 217 -4.71 6.84 -18.30
CA VAL A 217 -5.19 6.17 -19.53
C VAL A 217 -4.05 5.96 -20.53
N LYS A 218 -3.22 6.99 -20.76
CA LYS A 218 -2.03 6.89 -21.63
C LYS A 218 -1.13 5.74 -21.18
N VAL A 219 -0.77 5.69 -19.91
CA VAL A 219 0.16 4.66 -19.41
C VAL A 219 -0.48 3.26 -19.41
N LEU A 220 -1.77 3.16 -19.09
CA LEU A 220 -2.42 1.85 -18.99
C LEU A 220 -2.79 1.23 -20.35
N LEU A 221 -3.00 2.05 -21.39
CA LEU A 221 -3.36 1.61 -22.74
C LEU A 221 -2.18 1.60 -23.73
N LEU A 222 -1.24 2.53 -23.58
CA LEU A 222 -0.09 2.64 -24.48
C LEU A 222 1.09 1.92 -23.83
N LYS A 223 1.58 0.89 -24.52
CA LYS A 223 2.78 0.14 -24.14
C LYS A 223 3.97 1.10 -24.07
N LYS A 224 4.77 1.03 -23.01
CA LYS A 224 6.13 1.57 -23.00
C LYS A 224 7.04 0.72 -23.88
#